data_AF-L1NZZ9-F1
#
_entry.id   AF-L1NZZ9-F1
#
_cell.length_a   1.000
_cell.length_b   1.000
_cell.length_c   1.000
_cell.angle_alpha   90.00
_cell.angle_beta   90.00
_cell.angle_gamma   90.00
#
_symmetry.space_group_name_H-M   'P 1'
#
loop_
_entity.id
_entity.type
_entity.pdbx_description
1 polymer ?
#
loop_
_entity_poly.entity_id
_entity_poly.type
_entity_poly.pdbx_seq_one_letter_code
_entity_poly.pdbx_strand_id
1 'polypeptide(L)'
;MTIRVTFFDIPTTGTANYKGSAFAEAGYCKKDYGKLDYTVDFASKTGQGSITGLPGKQDITLKQAQLRARPDNTSGFDGNAKSKDFGDGSYSLSLYSPKAAEIVGKASFRNGDIGIAGKKQ
;
A
#
# COMPACT_ATOMS: atom_id res chain seq x y z
N MET A 1 19.31 -9.26 10.90
CA MET A 1 19.47 -9.30 9.43
C MET A 1 18.46 -8.33 8.84
N THR A 2 18.91 -7.19 8.31
CA THR A 2 18.00 -6.17 7.77
C THR A 2 17.93 -6.36 6.27
N ILE A 3 16.82 -6.94 5.77
CA ILE A 3 16.57 -7.09 4.33
C ILE A 3 15.95 -5.76 3.85
N ARG A 4 16.72 -4.94 3.13
CA ARG A 4 16.25 -3.71 2.47
C ARG A 4 16.48 -3.83 0.98
N VAL A 5 15.54 -3.34 0.18
CA VAL A 5 15.64 -3.27 -1.28
C VAL A 5 16.29 -1.94 -1.63
N THR A 6 17.40 -1.98 -2.37
CA THR A 6 17.97 -0.76 -2.93
C THR A 6 17.22 -0.38 -4.21
N PHE A 7 17.21 0.90 -4.59
CA PHE A 7 16.49 1.35 -5.80
C PHE A 7 16.89 0.56 -7.07
N PHE A 8 18.11 0.02 -7.12
CA PHE A 8 18.63 -0.79 -8.23
C PHE A 8 18.02 -2.20 -8.32
N ASP A 9 17.45 -2.72 -7.24
CA ASP A 9 16.80 -4.04 -7.21
C ASP A 9 15.32 -4.01 -7.62
N ILE A 10 14.78 -2.83 -7.94
CA ILE A 10 13.41 -2.68 -8.37
C ILE A 10 13.33 -2.96 -9.87
N PRO A 11 12.39 -3.80 -10.35
CA PRO A 11 12.19 -4.00 -11.78
C PRO A 11 11.98 -2.68 -12.51
N THR A 12 12.48 -2.58 -13.73
CA THR A 12 12.34 -1.38 -14.58
C THR A 12 11.23 -1.52 -15.62
N THR A 13 10.67 -2.72 -15.78
CA THR A 13 9.59 -3.03 -16.73
C THR A 13 8.62 -4.06 -16.16
N GLY A 14 7.47 -4.20 -16.82
CA GLY A 14 6.42 -5.14 -16.45
C GLY A 14 5.52 -4.63 -15.33
N THR A 15 4.53 -5.45 -14.97
CA THR A 15 3.56 -5.14 -13.92
C THR A 15 3.65 -6.14 -12.77
N ALA A 16 3.26 -5.72 -11.57
CA ALA A 16 3.08 -6.58 -10.42
C ALA A 16 1.76 -6.26 -9.74
N ASN A 17 1.01 -7.30 -9.39
CA ASN A 17 -0.16 -7.18 -8.53
C ASN A 17 0.22 -7.68 -7.13
N TYR A 18 -0.05 -6.87 -6.12
CA TYR A 18 0.21 -7.16 -4.72
C TYR A 18 -1.12 -7.42 -4.03
N LYS A 19 -1.26 -8.58 -3.41
CA LYS A 19 -2.43 -8.95 -2.59
C LYS A 19 -2.02 -9.17 -1.15
N GLY A 20 -2.89 -8.80 -0.23
CA GLY A 20 -2.62 -8.97 1.19
C GLY A 20 -3.72 -8.46 2.09
N SER A 21 -3.32 -7.95 3.24
CA SER A 21 -4.20 -7.55 4.32
C SER A 21 -4.10 -6.06 4.61
N ALA A 22 -5.24 -5.50 5.00
CA ALA A 22 -5.32 -4.18 5.59
C ALA A 22 -5.83 -4.33 7.04
N PHE A 23 -5.28 -3.55 7.95
CA PHE A 23 -5.55 -3.63 9.38
C PHE A 23 -6.05 -2.27 9.85
N ALA A 24 -7.32 -2.16 10.17
CA ALA A 24 -7.86 -0.96 10.78
C ALA A 24 -7.93 -1.14 12.30
N GLU A 25 -7.82 -0.04 13.05
CA GLU A 25 -8.15 -0.07 14.47
C GLU A 25 -9.63 -0.41 14.61
N ALA A 26 -9.90 -1.63 15.06
CA ALA A 26 -11.20 -2.01 15.57
C ALA A 26 -11.15 -1.83 17.08
N GLY A 27 -12.21 -1.25 17.66
CA GLY A 27 -12.37 -1.25 19.12
C GLY A 27 -12.21 -2.67 19.70
N TYR A 28 -11.86 -2.76 20.98
CA TYR A 28 -11.56 -4.01 21.69
C TYR A 28 -12.46 -5.19 21.25
N CYS A 29 -11.83 -6.34 20.95
CA CYS A 29 -12.46 -7.60 20.52
C CYS A 29 -12.98 -7.68 19.07
N LYS A 30 -12.71 -6.70 18.20
CA LYS A 30 -12.96 -6.83 16.75
C LYS A 30 -11.68 -6.97 15.94
N LYS A 31 -11.83 -7.70 14.84
CA LYS A 31 -10.79 -8.06 13.89
C LYS A 31 -11.13 -7.33 12.59
N ASP A 32 -10.82 -6.03 12.47
CA ASP A 32 -11.06 -5.27 11.22
C ASP A 32 -9.93 -5.51 10.24
N TYR A 33 -9.98 -6.68 9.60
CA TYR A 33 -9.09 -7.06 8.51
C TYR A 33 -9.79 -6.80 7.19
N GLY A 34 -9.23 -5.89 6.40
CA GLY A 34 -9.53 -5.73 4.99
C GLY A 34 -8.55 -6.51 4.11
N LYS A 35 -8.74 -6.40 2.80
CA LYS A 35 -7.88 -6.97 1.77
C LYS A 35 -7.24 -5.86 0.96
N LEU A 36 -5.94 -5.96 0.72
CA LEU A 36 -5.22 -5.13 -0.23
C LEU A 36 -5.27 -5.74 -1.63
N ASP A 37 -5.53 -4.92 -2.63
CA ASP A 37 -5.22 -5.19 -4.04
C ASP A 37 -4.54 -3.96 -4.64
N TYR A 38 -3.24 -4.05 -4.94
CA TYR A 38 -2.44 -2.92 -5.42
C TYR A 38 -1.61 -3.33 -6.63
N THR A 39 -1.71 -2.58 -7.72
CA THR A 39 -0.97 -2.85 -8.95
C THR A 39 0.11 -1.79 -9.15
N VAL A 40 1.32 -2.26 -9.46
CA VAL A 40 2.46 -1.46 -9.86
C VAL A 40 2.77 -1.74 -11.32
N ASP A 41 2.95 -0.69 -12.10
CA ASP A 41 3.58 -0.73 -13.41
C ASP A 41 4.98 -0.13 -13.28
N PHE A 42 6.00 -0.97 -13.44
CA PHE A 42 7.39 -0.58 -13.29
C PHE A 42 7.92 0.20 -14.50
N ALA A 43 7.33 0.02 -15.68
CA ALA A 43 7.72 0.76 -16.88
C ALA A 43 7.28 2.22 -16.77
N SER A 44 6.02 2.45 -16.37
CA SER A 44 5.51 3.81 -16.13
C SER A 44 5.87 4.36 -14.75
N LYS A 45 6.45 3.52 -13.86
CA LYS A 45 6.76 3.85 -12.46
C LYS A 45 5.53 4.35 -11.71
N THR A 46 4.37 3.75 -11.97
CA THR A 46 3.11 4.12 -11.31
C THR A 46 2.54 2.98 -10.49
N GLY A 47 1.77 3.34 -9.46
CA GLY A 47 1.07 2.38 -8.61
C GLY A 47 -0.29 2.90 -8.18
N GLN A 48 -1.27 2.01 -8.11
CA GLN A 48 -2.63 2.29 -7.64
C GLN A 48 -3.34 1.04 -7.16
N GLY A 49 -4.41 1.19 -6.38
CA GLY A 49 -5.14 0.02 -5.88
C GLY A 49 -6.33 0.35 -5.01
N SER A 50 -6.76 -0.62 -4.23
CA SER A 50 -7.84 -0.49 -3.28
C SER A 50 -7.64 -1.34 -2.03
N ILE A 51 -8.36 -0.94 -0.98
CA ILE A 51 -8.59 -1.74 0.22
C ILE A 51 -10.08 -2.06 0.27
N THR A 52 -10.42 -3.33 0.43
CA THR A 52 -11.81 -3.81 0.44
C THR A 52 -12.10 -4.69 1.65
N GLY A 53 -13.37 -4.94 1.93
CA GLY A 53 -13.78 -5.92 2.94
C GLY A 53 -13.53 -5.53 4.40
N LEU A 54 -13.28 -4.25 4.67
CA LEU A 54 -13.29 -3.73 6.04
C LEU A 54 -14.71 -3.82 6.63
N PRO A 55 -14.90 -4.42 7.82
CA PRO A 55 -16.24 -4.63 8.38
C PRO A 55 -17.05 -3.34 8.55
N GLY A 56 -18.23 -3.29 7.92
CA GLY A 56 -19.14 -2.14 8.01
C GLY A 56 -18.59 -0.86 7.35
N LYS A 57 -17.57 -0.98 6.49
CA LYS A 57 -16.98 0.12 5.73
C LYS A 57 -17.03 -0.19 4.24
N GLN A 58 -17.10 0.85 3.44
CA GLN A 58 -16.93 0.82 2.01
C GLN A 58 -15.44 0.75 1.63
N ASP A 59 -15.22 0.40 0.39
CA ASP A 59 -13.89 0.30 -0.19
C ASP A 59 -13.15 1.66 -0.14
N ILE A 60 -11.84 1.55 0.00
CA ILE A 60 -10.92 2.68 -0.03
C ILE A 60 -10.15 2.63 -1.33
N THR A 61 -10.16 3.72 -2.08
CA THR A 61 -9.35 3.88 -3.30
C THR A 61 -7.99 4.44 -2.93
N LEU A 62 -6.92 3.77 -3.37
CA LEU A 62 -5.55 4.27 -3.35
C LEU A 62 -5.22 4.80 -4.74
N LYS A 63 -5.31 6.13 -4.92
CA LYS A 63 -5.15 6.77 -6.23
C LYS A 63 -3.74 6.57 -6.77
N GLN A 64 -3.61 6.69 -8.09
CA GLN A 64 -2.33 6.62 -8.78
C GLN A 64 -1.27 7.53 -8.17
N ALA A 65 -0.12 6.96 -7.88
CA ALA A 65 1.06 7.66 -7.39
C ALA A 65 2.31 7.23 -8.17
N GLN A 66 3.33 8.08 -8.12
CA GLN A 66 4.63 7.82 -8.73
C GLN A 66 5.54 7.05 -7.77
N LEU A 67 6.22 6.03 -8.28
CA LEU A 67 7.29 5.32 -7.59
C LEU A 67 8.49 6.26 -7.42
N ARG A 68 8.93 6.43 -6.18
CA ARG A 68 10.04 7.32 -5.83
C ARG A 68 10.96 6.68 -4.81
N ALA A 69 12.26 7.00 -4.89
CA ALA A 69 13.18 6.78 -3.79
C ALA A 69 12.90 7.80 -2.67
N ARG A 70 13.04 7.38 -1.42
CA ARG A 70 12.79 8.20 -0.23
C ARG A 70 14.07 8.42 0.59
N PRO A 71 14.13 9.47 1.44
CA PRO A 71 15.31 9.76 2.26
C PRO A 71 15.70 8.67 3.26
N ASP A 72 14.79 7.76 3.60
CA ASP A 72 15.02 6.63 4.51
C ASP A 72 15.64 5.39 3.81
N ASN A 73 16.10 5.57 2.56
CA ASN A 73 16.60 4.53 1.67
C ASN A 73 15.57 3.45 1.32
N THR A 74 14.28 3.76 1.43
CA THR A 74 13.21 2.93 0.84
C THR A 74 12.79 3.48 -0.51
N SER A 75 12.03 2.68 -1.26
CA SER A 75 11.36 3.13 -2.48
C SER A 75 9.90 2.74 -2.41
N GLY A 76 9.03 3.61 -2.91
CA GLY A 76 7.61 3.43 -2.69
C GLY A 76 6.73 4.48 -3.33
N PHE A 77 5.48 4.48 -2.89
CA PHE A 77 4.40 5.30 -3.40
C PHE A 77 3.84 6.15 -2.27
N ASP A 78 3.84 7.47 -2.47
CA ASP A 78 3.14 8.43 -1.64
C ASP A 78 2.04 9.06 -2.48
N GLY A 79 0.78 8.82 -2.09
CA GLY A 79 -0.39 9.14 -2.89
C GLY A 79 -1.60 9.54 -2.08
N ASN A 80 -2.67 9.89 -2.78
CA ASN A 80 -3.94 10.25 -2.19
C ASN A 80 -4.82 9.01 -2.00
N ALA A 81 -5.48 8.90 -0.84
CA ALA A 81 -6.49 7.90 -0.56
C ALA A 81 -7.87 8.54 -0.52
N LYS A 82 -8.91 7.81 -0.93
CA LYS A 82 -10.29 8.29 -0.87
C LYS A 82 -11.21 7.19 -0.36
N SER A 83 -12.05 7.54 0.59
CA SER A 83 -13.07 6.66 1.17
C SER A 83 -14.37 7.45 1.37
N LYS A 84 -15.52 6.78 1.23
CA LYS A 84 -16.80 7.39 1.61
C LYS A 84 -16.93 7.54 3.13
N ASP A 85 -16.40 6.60 3.89
CA ASP A 85 -16.54 6.56 5.36
C ASP A 85 -15.45 7.37 6.07
N PHE A 86 -14.24 7.40 5.50
CA PHE A 86 -13.09 8.11 6.11
C PHE A 86 -12.80 9.47 5.45
N GLY A 87 -13.44 9.77 4.31
CA GLY A 87 -13.19 10.99 3.54
C GLY A 87 -11.93 10.92 2.69
N ASP A 88 -11.36 12.10 2.39
CA ASP A 88 -10.07 12.20 1.72
C ASP A 88 -8.93 11.94 2.71
N GLY A 89 -7.89 11.25 2.25
CA GLY A 89 -6.71 10.91 3.03
C GLY A 89 -5.48 10.78 2.14
N SER A 90 -4.42 10.21 2.70
CA SER A 90 -3.18 9.91 2.00
C SER A 90 -2.77 8.47 2.27
N TYR A 91 -1.82 7.95 1.50
CA TYR A 91 -1.19 6.67 1.79
C TYR A 91 0.30 6.73 1.48
N SER A 92 1.04 5.90 2.19
CA SER A 92 2.46 5.65 1.96
C SER A 92 2.69 4.15 1.95
N LEU A 93 3.19 3.63 0.84
CA LEU A 93 3.55 2.22 0.67
C LEU A 93 5.02 2.12 0.27
N SER A 94 5.77 1.20 0.87
CA SER A 94 7.17 0.91 0.54
C SER A 94 7.29 -0.49 -0.05
N LEU A 95 8.19 -0.65 -1.02
CA LEU A 95 8.54 -1.94 -1.62
C LEU A 95 9.67 -2.59 -0.81
N TYR A 96 9.51 -3.89 -0.53
CA TYR A 96 10.44 -4.71 0.24
C TYR A 96 10.73 -6.04 -0.47
N SER A 97 11.78 -6.71 0.01
CA SER A 97 12.32 -7.98 -0.49
C SER A 97 12.83 -7.95 -1.96
N PRO A 98 13.76 -8.84 -2.35
CA PRO A 98 14.37 -8.83 -3.68
C PRO A 98 13.33 -8.74 -4.80
N LYS A 99 13.60 -7.92 -5.83
CA LYS A 99 12.68 -7.65 -6.96
C LYS A 99 11.32 -7.11 -6.53
N ALA A 100 11.29 -6.37 -5.42
CA ALA A 100 10.08 -5.77 -4.85
C ALA A 100 8.98 -6.81 -4.61
N ALA A 101 9.29 -7.94 -3.97
CA ALA A 101 8.34 -9.02 -3.75
C ALA A 101 7.22 -8.66 -2.76
N GLU A 102 7.41 -7.64 -1.94
CA GLU A 102 6.49 -7.26 -0.86
C GLU A 102 6.19 -5.76 -0.87
N ILE A 103 5.01 -5.40 -0.36
CA ILE A 103 4.60 -4.02 -0.15
C ILE A 103 4.07 -3.84 1.27
N VAL A 104 4.52 -2.80 1.97
CA VAL A 104 4.13 -2.53 3.35
C VAL A 104 3.96 -1.03 3.55
N GLY A 105 2.96 -0.64 4.33
CA GLY A 105 2.76 0.76 4.69
C GLY A 105 1.42 1.01 5.35
N LYS A 106 0.82 2.17 5.07
CA LYS A 106 -0.47 2.55 5.62
C LYS A 106 -1.22 3.56 4.76
N ALA A 107 -2.53 3.61 4.94
CA ALA A 107 -3.37 4.74 4.57
C ALA A 107 -3.72 5.54 5.82
N SER A 108 -3.68 6.87 5.73
CA SER A 108 -3.91 7.80 6.83
C SER A 108 -5.08 8.72 6.51
N PHE A 109 -6.04 8.76 7.42
CA PHE A 109 -7.22 9.62 7.37
C PHE A 109 -7.31 10.44 8.65
N ARG A 110 -8.19 11.46 8.66
CA ARG A 110 -8.42 12.29 9.86
C ARG A 110 -8.80 11.47 11.10
N ASN A 111 -9.48 10.35 10.88
CA ASN A 111 -10.10 9.55 11.95
C ASN A 111 -9.33 8.24 12.24
N GLY A 112 -8.09 8.10 11.74
CA GLY A 112 -7.24 6.94 12.03
C GLY A 112 -6.39 6.48 10.84
N ASP A 113 -5.51 5.54 11.15
CA ASP A 113 -4.64 4.86 10.20
C ASP A 113 -5.14 3.45 9.90
N ILE A 114 -4.88 3.00 8.67
CA ILE A 114 -5.11 1.63 8.21
C ILE A 114 -3.76 1.07 7.78
N GLY A 115 -3.23 0.12 8.56
CA GLY A 115 -2.00 -0.60 8.23
C GLY A 115 -2.20 -1.49 7.00
N ILE A 116 -1.18 -1.64 6.17
CA ILE A 116 -1.25 -2.37 4.90
C ILE A 116 -0.02 -3.26 4.76
N ALA A 117 -0.21 -4.52 4.40
CA ALA A 117 0.87 -5.41 3.99
C ALA A 117 0.39 -6.35 2.88
N GLY A 118 1.24 -6.60 1.88
CA GLY A 118 0.92 -7.51 0.79
C GLY A 118 2.14 -8.09 0.10
N LYS A 119 1.90 -9.17 -0.65
CA LYS A 119 2.91 -9.86 -1.45
C LYS A 119 2.54 -9.84 -2.92
N LYS A 120 3.56 -9.75 -3.77
CA LYS A 120 3.44 -9.92 -5.21
C LYS A 120 2.84 -11.30 -5.53
N GLN A 121 1.91 -11.34 -6.48
CA GLN A 121 1.32 -12.56 -7.03
C GLN A 121 2.09 -13.06 -8.25
#